data_AF-A0A9D4X0S2-F1
#
_entry.id   AF-A0A9D4X0S2-F1
#
_cell.length_a   1.000
_cell.length_b   1.000
_cell.length_c   1.000
_cell.angle_alpha   90.00
_cell.angle_beta   90.00
_cell.angle_gamma   90.00
#
_symmetry.space_group_name_H-M   'P 1'
#
loop_
_entity.id
_entity.type
_entity.pdbx_description
1 polymer ?
#
loop_
_entity_poly.entity_id
_entity_poly.type
_entity_poly.pdbx_seq_one_letter_code
_entity_poly.pdbx_strand_id
1 'polypeptide(L)'
;MVQVPQQPLPIDNYREKDYKSEMLNETAEASSDFILPLLRFQKEWLAWALNQEQIYRGGVLADEMGMGRTIEAIALVLAKRELQQNGFVFSQSPLPSSSEALPLIEGTLVICPVVAITQWVNEIDRCTLKGSTKVLVYHGADRIKNWEQFSKYDFVITSYSIVESECRNMSNWRDRNCEGPGFVRQAKHSKQVKKNKSNAMPALHAVKWQRIVLDEARYIKDKRSKTTQAVFALESTYKWALSGTPFQNRPRELYTLIRFLQINPYSYYFCKHCNCRVLQHRYELCSDCSHDFRDHFNWWKKVSSTVS
;
A
#
# COMPACT_ATOMS: atom_id res chain seq x y z
N MET A 1 38.19 -14.86 10.86
CA MET A 1 37.67 -15.62 9.71
C MET A 1 36.48 -16.43 10.20
N VAL A 2 35.26 -15.92 10.01
CA VAL A 2 34.03 -16.60 10.43
C VAL A 2 33.44 -17.24 9.19
N GLN A 3 33.40 -18.57 9.16
CA GLN A 3 32.87 -19.36 8.06
C GLN A 3 31.38 -19.09 7.90
N VAL A 4 31.00 -18.67 6.69
CA VAL A 4 29.60 -18.64 6.24
C VAL A 4 29.14 -20.10 6.12
N PRO A 5 28.01 -20.51 6.71
CA PRO A 5 27.47 -21.83 6.45
C PRO A 5 26.98 -21.87 4.99
N GLN A 6 27.72 -22.57 4.13
CA GLN A 6 27.20 -23.04 2.86
C GLN A 6 26.39 -24.31 3.13
N GLN A 7 25.10 -24.14 3.37
CA GLN A 7 24.13 -25.19 3.09
C GLN A 7 23.14 -24.63 2.06
N PRO A 8 23.05 -25.21 0.85
CA PRO A 8 21.89 -24.96 0.02
C PRO A 8 20.66 -25.44 0.81
N LEU A 9 19.67 -24.57 0.96
CA LEU A 9 18.35 -25.00 1.44
C LEU A 9 17.92 -26.19 0.56
N PRO A 10 17.31 -27.24 1.13
CA PRO A 10 16.72 -28.30 0.33
C PRO A 10 15.80 -27.62 -0.69
N ILE A 11 16.04 -27.88 -1.96
CA ILE A 11 15.02 -27.65 -2.99
C ILE A 11 14.00 -28.74 -2.70
N ASP A 12 13.14 -28.49 -1.72
CA ASP A 12 11.91 -29.23 -1.60
C ASP A 12 11.22 -29.06 -2.94
N ASN A 13 11.05 -30.18 -3.63
CA ASN A 13 10.22 -30.28 -4.81
C ASN A 13 8.83 -29.79 -4.41
N TYR A 14 8.61 -28.49 -4.54
CA TYR A 14 7.30 -27.88 -4.47
C TYR A 14 6.45 -28.69 -5.44
N ARG A 15 5.47 -29.37 -4.86
CA ARG A 15 4.48 -30.19 -5.54
C ARG A 15 3.62 -29.25 -6.39
N GLU A 16 4.18 -28.81 -7.52
CA GLU A 16 3.63 -27.82 -8.44
C GLU A 16 2.41 -28.34 -9.23
N LYS A 17 2.09 -29.64 -9.09
CA LYS A 17 1.09 -30.31 -9.92
C LYS A 17 -0.31 -30.40 -9.33
N ASP A 18 -0.51 -30.12 -8.03
CA ASP A 18 -1.84 -30.28 -7.40
C ASP A 18 -2.50 -28.94 -6.99
N TYR A 19 -1.73 -27.88 -6.73
CA TYR A 19 -2.28 -26.59 -6.23
C TYR A 19 -2.99 -25.73 -7.29
N LYS A 20 -2.62 -25.83 -8.57
CA LYS A 20 -3.19 -24.97 -9.62
C LYS A 20 -4.59 -25.41 -10.06
N SER A 21 -4.96 -26.68 -9.90
CA SER A 21 -6.22 -27.22 -10.41
C SER A 21 -7.42 -26.93 -9.51
N GLU A 22 -7.22 -26.84 -8.19
CA GLU A 22 -8.31 -26.57 -7.23
C GLU A 22 -8.59 -25.07 -7.08
N MET A 23 -7.58 -24.20 -7.13
CA MET A 23 -7.78 -22.74 -7.02
C MET A 23 -8.48 -22.09 -8.23
N LEU A 24 -8.46 -22.72 -9.41
CA LEU A 24 -9.06 -22.14 -10.63
C LEU A 24 -10.59 -22.31 -10.71
N ASN A 25 -11.22 -23.05 -9.79
CA ASN A 25 -12.66 -23.32 -9.82
C ASN A 25 -13.44 -22.68 -8.66
N GLU A 26 -12.77 -22.02 -7.72
CA GLU A 26 -13.44 -21.36 -6.60
C GLU A 26 -14.00 -20.01 -7.06
N THR A 27 -15.32 -19.82 -6.91
CA THR A 27 -16.01 -18.56 -7.22
C THR A 27 -16.61 -17.99 -5.95
N ALA A 28 -16.51 -16.68 -5.77
CA ALA A 28 -17.20 -15.96 -4.70
C ALA A 28 -18.35 -15.14 -5.28
N GLU A 29 -19.47 -15.13 -4.56
CA GLU A 29 -20.58 -14.25 -4.87
C GLU A 29 -20.32 -12.82 -4.37
N ALA A 30 -20.86 -11.85 -5.08
CA ALA A 30 -20.79 -10.45 -4.66
C ALA A 30 -21.63 -10.22 -3.41
N SER A 31 -21.35 -9.11 -2.73
CA SER A 31 -22.13 -8.72 -1.56
C SER A 31 -23.59 -8.46 -1.89
N SER A 32 -24.49 -8.65 -0.92
CA SER A 32 -25.91 -8.27 -1.06
C SER A 32 -26.13 -6.80 -1.42
N ASP A 33 -25.19 -5.92 -1.06
CA ASP A 33 -25.20 -4.49 -1.42
C ASP A 33 -24.73 -4.21 -2.87
N PHE A 34 -24.21 -5.22 -3.57
CA PHE A 34 -23.68 -5.11 -4.93
C PHE A 34 -24.73 -5.55 -5.96
N ILE A 35 -25.19 -4.60 -6.78
CA ILE A 35 -26.34 -4.80 -7.68
C ILE A 35 -25.95 -5.44 -9.02
N LEU A 36 -24.74 -5.16 -9.50
CA LEU A 36 -24.34 -5.64 -10.83
C LEU A 36 -24.01 -7.14 -10.80
N PRO A 37 -24.50 -7.94 -11.75
CA PRO A 37 -24.10 -9.34 -11.84
C PRO A 37 -22.62 -9.42 -12.27
N LEU A 38 -21.79 -10.05 -11.43
CA LEU A 38 -20.39 -10.32 -11.77
C LEU A 38 -20.28 -11.39 -12.85
N LEU A 39 -19.40 -11.15 -13.82
CA LEU A 39 -19.00 -12.17 -14.80
C LEU A 39 -18.23 -13.29 -14.09
N ARG A 40 -18.20 -14.48 -14.70
CA ARG A 40 -17.57 -15.65 -14.09
C ARG A 40 -16.12 -15.40 -13.66
N PHE A 41 -15.30 -14.83 -14.55
CA PHE A 41 -13.90 -14.52 -14.22
C PHE A 41 -13.77 -13.50 -13.07
N GLN A 42 -14.73 -12.58 -12.93
CA GLN A 42 -14.75 -11.60 -11.84
C GLN A 42 -15.08 -12.28 -10.51
N LYS A 43 -15.92 -13.32 -10.51
CA LYS A 43 -16.21 -14.14 -9.33
C LYS A 43 -15.02 -15.02 -8.92
N GLU A 44 -14.32 -15.58 -9.90
CA GLU A 44 -13.06 -16.32 -9.69
C GLU A 44 -11.99 -15.39 -9.12
N TRP A 45 -11.84 -14.18 -9.68
CA TRP A 45 -10.95 -13.17 -9.15
C TRP A 45 -11.34 -12.74 -7.73
N LEU A 46 -12.62 -12.55 -7.45
CA LEU A 46 -13.10 -12.16 -6.12
C LEU A 46 -12.75 -13.21 -5.06
N ALA A 47 -12.95 -14.49 -5.35
CA ALA A 47 -12.56 -15.60 -4.47
C ALA A 47 -11.05 -15.57 -4.22
N TRP A 48 -10.27 -15.47 -5.30
CA TRP A 48 -8.82 -15.38 -5.20
C TRP A 48 -8.37 -14.18 -4.36
N ALA A 49 -8.95 -12.99 -4.59
CA ALA A 49 -8.58 -11.76 -3.91
C ALA A 49 -8.90 -11.80 -2.41
N LEU A 50 -10.03 -12.40 -2.02
CA LEU A 50 -10.41 -12.60 -0.61
C LEU A 50 -9.38 -13.47 0.14
N ASN A 51 -8.92 -14.55 -0.48
CA ASN A 51 -7.88 -15.41 0.07
C ASN A 51 -6.49 -14.70 0.06
N GLN A 52 -6.20 -14.00 -1.02
CA GLN A 52 -4.95 -13.25 -1.19
C GLN A 52 -4.76 -12.17 -0.12
N GLU A 53 -5.83 -11.50 0.32
CA GLU A 53 -5.77 -10.57 1.44
C GLU A 53 -5.43 -11.25 2.77
N GLN A 54 -5.84 -12.50 2.99
CA GLN A 54 -5.51 -13.25 4.20
C GLN A 54 -4.03 -13.63 4.26
N ILE A 55 -3.47 -14.09 3.13
CA ILE A 55 -2.10 -14.63 3.09
C ILE A 55 -1.08 -13.51 2.87
N TYR A 56 -1.27 -12.69 1.84
CA TYR A 56 -0.28 -11.72 1.35
C TYR A 56 -0.66 -10.26 1.58
N ARG A 57 -1.85 -10.01 2.15
CA ARG A 57 -2.38 -8.68 2.41
C ARG A 57 -2.57 -7.82 1.13
N GLY A 58 -2.83 -8.49 0.01
CA GLY A 58 -3.18 -7.85 -1.27
C GLY A 58 -2.33 -8.34 -2.44
N GLY A 59 -2.29 -7.57 -3.53
CA GLY A 59 -1.67 -8.00 -4.78
C GLY A 59 -1.77 -7.01 -5.93
N VAL A 60 -1.50 -7.51 -7.14
CA VAL A 60 -1.64 -6.76 -8.40
C VAL A 60 -2.80 -7.35 -9.18
N LEU A 61 -3.73 -6.50 -9.62
CA LEU A 61 -4.74 -6.86 -10.61
C LEU A 61 -4.31 -6.28 -11.96
N ALA A 62 -3.92 -7.18 -12.86
CA ALA A 62 -3.18 -6.86 -14.08
C ALA A 62 -3.98 -7.06 -15.39
N ASP A 63 -5.30 -7.13 -15.28
CA ASP A 63 -6.18 -7.43 -16.41
C ASP A 63 -6.20 -6.32 -17.45
N GLU A 64 -6.54 -6.71 -18.69
CA GLU A 64 -6.61 -5.80 -19.82
C GLU A 64 -7.60 -4.65 -19.55
N MET A 65 -7.31 -3.50 -20.17
CA MET A 65 -8.20 -2.35 -20.08
C MET A 65 -9.58 -2.71 -20.64
N GLY A 66 -10.63 -2.47 -19.83
CA GLY A 66 -12.01 -2.81 -20.21
C GLY A 66 -12.57 -4.07 -19.55
N MET A 67 -11.75 -4.88 -18.86
CA MET A 67 -12.22 -6.10 -18.17
C MET A 67 -12.98 -5.85 -16.85
N GLY A 68 -13.07 -4.59 -16.40
CA GLY A 68 -13.86 -4.25 -15.21
C GLY A 68 -13.07 -4.24 -13.90
N ARG A 69 -11.76 -3.97 -13.92
CA ARG A 69 -10.89 -3.87 -12.73
C ARG A 69 -11.47 -3.01 -11.59
N THR A 70 -12.15 -1.92 -11.94
CA THR A 70 -12.84 -1.05 -10.97
C THR A 70 -14.00 -1.77 -10.29
N ILE A 71 -14.82 -2.50 -11.06
CA ILE A 71 -15.97 -3.27 -10.58
C ILE A 71 -15.50 -4.38 -9.64
N GLU A 72 -14.44 -5.09 -10.02
CA GLU A 72 -13.80 -6.12 -9.20
C GLU A 72 -13.27 -5.56 -7.87
N ALA A 73 -12.54 -4.45 -7.92
CA ALA A 73 -12.04 -3.80 -6.71
C ALA A 73 -13.16 -3.34 -5.77
N ILE A 74 -14.28 -2.83 -6.29
CA ILE A 74 -15.44 -2.44 -5.48
C ILE A 74 -16.10 -3.68 -4.86
N ALA A 75 -16.29 -4.74 -5.66
CA ALA A 75 -16.86 -6.00 -5.18
C ALA A 75 -16.05 -6.60 -4.01
N LEU A 76 -14.72 -6.55 -4.09
CA LEU A 76 -13.83 -6.99 -3.00
C LEU A 76 -14.07 -6.20 -1.71
N VAL A 77 -14.17 -4.88 -1.80
CA VAL A 77 -14.39 -4.01 -0.63
C VAL A 77 -15.71 -4.35 0.04
N LEU A 78 -16.80 -4.47 -0.72
CA LEU A 78 -18.12 -4.76 -0.17
C LEU A 78 -18.23 -6.19 0.38
N ALA A 79 -17.70 -7.18 -0.33
CA ALA A 79 -17.68 -8.57 0.14
C ALA A 79 -16.93 -8.68 1.49
N LYS A 80 -15.78 -8.00 1.62
CA LYS A 80 -15.03 -8.00 2.88
C LYS A 80 -15.80 -7.30 4.01
N ARG A 81 -16.50 -6.21 3.72
CA ARG A 81 -17.33 -5.48 4.68
C ARG A 81 -18.47 -6.36 5.21
N GLU A 82 -19.18 -7.06 4.33
CA GLU A 82 -20.27 -7.96 4.73
C GLU A 82 -19.76 -9.13 5.59
N LEU A 83 -18.60 -9.71 5.25
CA LEU A 83 -17.96 -10.73 6.09
C LEU A 83 -17.63 -10.22 7.50
N GLN A 84 -17.22 -8.95 7.62
CA GLN A 84 -16.93 -8.32 8.91
C GLN A 84 -18.21 -8.05 9.72
N GLN A 85 -19.29 -7.61 9.06
CA GLN A 85 -20.58 -7.36 9.70
C GLN A 85 -21.26 -8.64 10.20
N ASN A 86 -21.12 -9.75 9.47
CA ASN A 86 -21.67 -11.05 9.83
C ASN A 86 -20.92 -11.76 10.97
N GLY A 87 -20.06 -11.05 11.70
CA GLY A 87 -19.35 -11.58 12.86
C GLY A 87 -18.23 -12.57 12.52
N PHE A 88 -17.87 -12.72 11.24
CA PHE A 88 -16.68 -13.45 10.81
C PHE A 88 -15.44 -12.58 11.04
N VAL A 89 -15.15 -12.36 12.33
CA VAL A 89 -13.92 -11.70 12.78
C VAL A 89 -12.77 -12.67 12.46
N PHE A 90 -12.15 -12.51 11.29
CA PHE A 90 -10.80 -13.00 11.08
C PHE A 90 -9.88 -12.16 11.97
N SER A 91 -9.79 -12.58 13.24
CA SER A 91 -8.97 -11.94 14.26
C SER A 91 -7.53 -11.86 13.79
N GLN A 92 -7.13 -10.66 13.39
CA GLN A 92 -5.86 -10.12 13.82
C GLN A 92 -6.15 -8.77 14.45
N SER A 93 -6.58 -8.81 15.72
CA SER A 93 -6.30 -7.71 16.63
C SER A 93 -4.82 -7.37 16.48
N PRO A 94 -4.42 -6.11 16.20
CA PRO A 94 -3.07 -5.69 16.49
C PRO A 94 -2.87 -5.90 18.00
N LEU A 95 -1.84 -6.63 18.38
CA LEU A 95 -1.35 -6.64 19.76
C LEU A 95 -1.16 -5.17 20.19
N PRO A 96 -1.66 -4.74 21.36
CA PRO A 96 -1.38 -3.41 21.86
C PRO A 96 0.05 -3.42 22.40
N SER A 97 1.00 -3.10 21.53
CA SER A 97 2.39 -2.93 21.93
C SER A 97 2.92 -1.64 21.32
N SER A 98 3.24 -0.71 22.22
CA SER A 98 3.86 0.62 22.03
C SER A 98 2.93 1.76 21.57
N SER A 99 3.14 2.89 22.23
CA SER A 99 2.31 4.10 22.31
C SER A 99 2.33 4.98 21.04
N GLU A 100 2.63 4.43 19.86
CA GLU A 100 2.87 5.19 18.61
C GLU A 100 2.14 4.63 17.37
N ALA A 101 1.14 3.76 17.52
CA ALA A 101 0.39 3.25 16.37
C ALA A 101 -0.60 4.29 15.82
N LEU A 102 -0.58 4.53 14.50
CA LEU A 102 -1.56 5.40 13.83
C LEU A 102 -2.99 4.85 14.00
N PRO A 103 -4.01 5.73 14.15
CA PRO A 103 -5.40 5.31 14.24
C PRO A 103 -5.84 4.57 12.96
N LEU A 104 -6.48 3.41 13.14
CA LEU A 104 -6.99 2.57 12.05
C LEU A 104 -8.32 3.11 11.53
N ILE A 105 -8.42 3.29 10.22
CA ILE A 105 -9.65 3.65 9.49
C ILE A 105 -10.07 2.45 8.65
N GLU A 106 -11.31 1.97 8.84
CA GLU A 106 -11.86 0.82 8.10
C GLU A 106 -12.16 1.13 6.62
N GLY A 107 -12.17 2.41 6.24
CA GLY A 107 -12.35 2.84 4.86
C GLY A 107 -11.22 2.41 3.92
N THR A 108 -11.55 2.32 2.63
CA THR A 108 -10.63 2.07 1.53
C THR A 108 -10.20 3.38 0.88
N LEU A 109 -8.89 3.65 0.86
CA LEU A 109 -8.31 4.78 0.14
C LEU A 109 -8.02 4.38 -1.30
N VAL A 110 -8.69 5.02 -2.26
CA VAL A 110 -8.45 4.85 -3.69
C VAL A 110 -7.61 6.04 -4.18
N ILE A 111 -6.46 5.75 -4.79
CA ILE A 111 -5.59 6.75 -5.40
C ILE A 111 -5.59 6.51 -6.89
N CYS A 112 -6.14 7.44 -7.65
CA CYS A 112 -6.32 7.32 -9.09
C CYS A 112 -5.88 8.58 -9.85
N PRO A 113 -5.75 8.54 -11.19
CA PRO A 113 -5.61 9.75 -11.98
C PRO A 113 -6.80 10.70 -11.77
N VAL A 114 -6.60 12.02 -11.85
CA VAL A 114 -7.67 13.01 -11.61
C VAL A 114 -8.91 12.74 -12.46
N VAL A 115 -8.71 12.35 -13.72
CA VAL A 115 -9.79 12.02 -14.67
C VAL A 115 -10.58 10.76 -14.28
N ALA A 116 -10.00 9.86 -13.50
CA ALA A 116 -10.64 8.63 -13.07
C ALA A 116 -11.47 8.82 -11.79
N ILE A 117 -11.32 9.95 -11.07
CA ILE A 117 -12.07 10.20 -9.83
C ILE A 117 -13.58 10.12 -10.08
N THR A 118 -14.07 10.83 -11.09
CA THR A 118 -15.49 10.83 -11.44
C THR A 118 -15.96 9.46 -11.92
N GLN A 119 -15.11 8.74 -12.66
CA GLN A 119 -15.39 7.37 -13.08
C GLN A 119 -15.57 6.43 -11.88
N TRP A 120 -14.67 6.48 -10.89
CA TRP A 120 -14.79 5.67 -9.67
C TRP A 120 -16.09 5.96 -8.91
N VAL A 121 -16.44 7.24 -8.73
CA VAL A 121 -17.69 7.64 -8.07
C VAL A 121 -18.90 7.07 -8.83
N ASN A 122 -18.95 7.28 -10.14
CA ASN A 122 -20.06 6.80 -10.97
C ASN A 122 -20.18 5.28 -10.96
N GLU A 123 -19.07 4.54 -10.99
CA GLU A 123 -19.09 3.07 -10.93
C GLU A 123 -19.55 2.57 -9.57
N ILE A 124 -19.13 3.20 -8.46
CA ILE A 124 -19.64 2.86 -7.12
C ILE A 124 -21.15 3.11 -7.05
N ASP A 125 -21.62 4.27 -7.50
CA ASP A 125 -23.05 4.59 -7.49
C ASP A 125 -23.87 3.65 -8.39
N ARG A 126 -23.27 3.16 -9.48
CA ARG A 126 -23.91 2.22 -10.42
C ARG A 126 -23.95 0.80 -9.87
N CYS A 127 -22.90 0.36 -9.17
CA CYS A 127 -22.78 -1.03 -8.72
C CYS A 127 -23.30 -1.27 -7.31
N THR A 128 -23.60 -0.22 -6.53
CA THR A 128 -24.06 -0.34 -5.15
C THR A 128 -25.51 0.08 -4.96
N LEU A 129 -26.16 -0.52 -3.95
CA LEU A 129 -27.47 -0.08 -3.51
C LEU A 129 -27.43 1.39 -3.04
N LYS A 130 -28.41 2.18 -3.47
CA LYS A 130 -28.47 3.61 -3.15
C LYS A 130 -28.45 3.81 -1.63
N GLY A 131 -27.41 4.50 -1.15
CA GLY A 131 -27.22 4.82 0.26
C GLY A 131 -26.53 3.72 1.10
N SER A 132 -26.21 2.55 0.54
CA SER A 132 -25.47 1.49 1.25
C SER A 132 -23.97 1.78 1.37
N THR A 133 -23.45 2.70 0.56
CA THR A 133 -22.02 3.02 0.47
C THR A 133 -21.81 4.52 0.57
N LYS A 134 -20.88 4.94 1.44
CA LYS A 134 -20.52 6.34 1.65
C LYS A 134 -19.18 6.65 0.99
N VAL A 135 -19.18 7.59 0.05
CA VAL A 135 -17.99 7.97 -0.72
C VAL A 135 -17.59 9.40 -0.39
N LEU A 136 -16.30 9.62 -0.12
CA LEU A 136 -15.68 10.93 0.00
C LEU A 136 -14.75 11.18 -1.18
N VAL A 137 -15.02 12.23 -1.96
CA VAL A 137 -14.08 12.74 -2.96
C VAL A 137 -13.11 13.71 -2.27
N TYR A 138 -11.89 13.23 -2.03
CA TYR A 138 -10.82 14.00 -1.42
C TYR A 138 -9.96 14.70 -2.48
N HIS A 139 -10.52 15.75 -3.08
CA HIS A 139 -9.87 16.55 -4.13
C HIS A 139 -10.30 18.04 -4.04
N GLY A 140 -9.56 18.96 -4.66
CA GLY A 140 -9.89 20.40 -4.69
C GLY A 140 -9.39 21.18 -3.48
N ALA A 141 -9.74 22.47 -3.35
CA ALA A 141 -9.21 23.33 -2.27
C ALA A 141 -9.92 23.12 -0.92
N ASP A 142 -11.21 22.81 -0.93
CA ASP A 142 -12.08 22.73 0.24
C ASP A 142 -12.10 21.34 0.89
N ARG A 143 -10.94 20.66 0.86
CA ARG A 143 -10.81 19.31 1.43
C ARG A 143 -10.90 19.36 2.94
N ILE A 144 -11.47 18.30 3.49
CA ILE A 144 -11.48 18.02 4.92
C ILE A 144 -10.03 17.95 5.42
N LYS A 145 -9.75 18.63 6.54
CA LYS A 145 -8.43 18.60 7.19
C LYS A 145 -8.37 17.65 8.38
N ASN A 146 -9.54 17.25 8.89
CA ASN A 146 -9.67 16.39 10.06
C ASN A 146 -9.76 14.92 9.64
N TRP A 147 -8.77 14.12 10.01
CA TRP A 147 -8.67 12.72 9.55
C TRP A 147 -9.75 11.84 10.19
N GLU A 148 -10.26 12.19 11.37
CA GLU A 148 -11.31 11.46 12.08
C GLU A 148 -12.57 11.34 11.22
N GLN A 149 -12.84 12.31 10.36
CA GLN A 149 -14.00 12.27 9.47
C GLN A 149 -13.90 11.16 8.41
N PHE A 150 -12.71 10.64 8.10
CA PHE A 150 -12.55 9.52 7.18
C PHE A 150 -13.24 8.24 7.66
N SER A 151 -13.39 8.06 8.98
CA SER A 151 -14.11 6.92 9.58
C SER A 151 -15.58 6.82 9.17
N LYS A 152 -16.17 7.90 8.63
CA LYS A 152 -17.58 7.94 8.21
C LYS A 152 -17.81 7.38 6.81
N TYR A 153 -16.74 7.09 6.06
CA TYR A 153 -16.81 6.76 4.64
C TYR A 153 -16.21 5.38 4.37
N ASP A 154 -16.86 4.62 3.50
CA ASP A 154 -16.36 3.33 3.00
C ASP A 154 -15.24 3.54 1.99
N PHE A 155 -15.37 4.58 1.14
CA PHE A 155 -14.38 4.95 0.14
C PHE A 155 -13.92 6.39 0.32
N VAL A 156 -12.62 6.59 0.31
CA VAL A 156 -12.00 7.92 0.17
C VAL A 156 -11.22 7.91 -1.14
N ILE A 157 -11.64 8.72 -2.11
CA ILE A 157 -11.05 8.75 -3.45
C ILE A 157 -10.23 10.02 -3.59
N THR A 158 -8.96 9.88 -3.96
CA THR A 158 -8.05 11.02 -4.15
C THR A 158 -7.16 10.82 -5.38
N SER A 159 -6.41 11.85 -5.75
CA SER A 159 -5.43 11.78 -6.83
C SER A 159 -4.00 11.69 -6.34
N TYR A 160 -3.14 11.09 -7.17
CA TYR A 160 -1.70 11.07 -6.96
C TYR A 160 -1.10 12.47 -6.67
N SER A 161 -1.59 13.49 -7.37
CA SER A 161 -1.16 14.88 -7.18
C SER A 161 -1.51 15.44 -5.80
N ILE A 162 -2.68 15.08 -5.25
CA ILE A 162 -3.07 15.49 -3.89
C ILE A 162 -2.17 14.82 -2.87
N VAL A 163 -2.00 13.50 -2.95
CA VAL A 163 -1.13 12.72 -2.05
C VAL A 163 0.29 13.29 -2.01
N GLU A 164 0.85 13.65 -3.18
CA GLU A 164 2.15 14.31 -3.26
C GLU A 164 2.14 15.70 -2.61
N SER A 165 1.16 16.54 -2.95
CA SER A 165 1.08 17.92 -2.47
C SER A 165 0.95 18.00 -0.95
N GLU A 166 0.22 17.06 -0.34
CA GLU A 166 0.07 16.97 1.11
C GLU A 166 1.36 16.57 1.80
N CYS A 167 2.07 15.60 1.21
CA CYS A 167 3.38 15.19 1.70
C CYS A 167 4.42 16.33 1.60
N ARG A 168 4.34 17.18 0.56
CA ARG A 168 5.24 18.34 0.38
C ARG A 168 5.08 19.41 1.45
N ASN A 169 3.87 19.60 1.98
CA ASN A 169 3.56 20.64 2.96
C ASN A 169 4.07 20.31 4.37
N MET A 170 4.48 19.06 4.59
CA MET A 170 5.11 18.64 5.83
C MET A 170 6.58 19.10 5.85
N SER A 171 6.85 20.23 6.52
CA SER A 171 8.20 20.79 6.72
C SER A 171 9.15 19.74 7.32
N ASN A 172 8.61 18.93 8.24
CA ASN A 172 9.32 17.85 8.89
C ASN A 172 9.20 16.51 8.16
N TRP A 173 8.71 16.42 6.92
CA TRP A 173 8.85 15.14 6.19
C TRP A 173 10.31 14.93 5.78
N ARG A 174 11.05 16.02 5.56
CA ARG A 174 12.51 15.99 5.60
C ARG A 174 12.96 15.71 7.03
N ASP A 175 12.58 16.49 8.04
CA ASP A 175 13.19 16.39 9.39
C ASP A 175 12.77 15.19 10.27
N ARG A 176 11.52 14.73 10.32
CA ARG A 176 11.12 13.44 10.97
C ARG A 176 11.59 12.20 10.22
N ASN A 177 11.94 12.34 8.94
CA ASN A 177 12.73 11.35 8.20
C ASN A 177 14.20 11.80 8.02
N CYS A 178 14.70 12.76 8.81
CA CYS A 178 16.11 13.19 8.89
C CYS A 178 16.65 13.29 10.34
N GLU A 179 15.82 13.17 11.37
CA GLU A 179 16.16 13.23 12.79
C GLU A 179 15.49 12.06 13.51
N GLY A 180 16.28 11.04 13.83
CA GLY A 180 15.88 10.04 14.83
C GLY A 180 15.93 10.64 16.24
N PRO A 181 15.34 9.97 17.24
CA PRO A 181 15.48 10.37 18.64
C PRO A 181 16.94 10.19 19.06
N GLY A 182 17.71 11.28 19.17
CA GLY A 182 19.00 11.24 19.85
C GLY A 182 20.19 12.03 19.30
N PHE A 183 20.03 13.04 18.42
CA PHE A 183 21.18 13.89 18.08
C PHE A 183 20.82 15.39 18.06
N VAL A 184 21.12 16.08 19.16
CA VAL A 184 21.13 17.54 19.24
C VAL A 184 22.29 18.06 18.41
N ARG A 185 22.03 18.52 17.18
CA ARG A 185 22.98 19.39 16.47
C ARG A 185 22.91 20.77 17.11
N GLN A 186 24.00 21.19 17.76
CA GLN A 186 24.19 22.59 18.13
C GLN A 186 24.07 23.47 16.88
N ALA A 187 23.03 24.29 16.84
CA ALA A 187 22.74 25.20 15.75
C ALA A 187 23.86 26.23 15.63
N LYS A 188 24.58 26.22 14.50
CA LYS A 188 25.34 27.39 14.05
C LYS A 188 24.37 28.35 13.37
N HIS A 189 24.37 29.59 13.85
CA HIS A 189 23.54 30.71 13.41
C HIS A 189 23.40 30.84 11.89
N SER A 190 22.16 30.84 11.39
CA SER A 190 21.78 31.67 10.24
C SER A 190 20.26 31.97 10.23
N LYS A 191 19.95 33.18 10.69
CA LYS A 191 18.88 34.13 10.30
C LYS A 191 17.59 33.58 9.65
N GLN A 192 16.51 33.69 10.44
CA GLN A 192 15.20 34.26 10.10
C GLN A 192 14.59 33.97 8.71
N VAL A 193 13.70 32.96 8.63
CA VAL A 193 12.60 32.93 7.65
C VAL A 193 11.31 32.42 8.31
N LYS A 194 10.36 33.35 8.46
CA LYS A 194 8.88 33.27 8.56
C LYS A 194 8.21 32.11 9.32
N LYS A 195 7.56 32.51 10.42
CA LYS A 195 6.59 31.80 11.27
C LYS A 195 5.42 31.16 10.50
N ASN A 196 4.92 30.06 11.08
CA ASN A 196 3.63 29.38 10.90
C ASN A 196 3.50 28.35 9.76
N LYS A 197 4.19 27.20 9.88
CA LYS A 197 3.67 25.93 9.34
C LYS A 197 3.36 25.01 10.51
N SER A 198 2.10 24.58 10.62
CA SER A 198 1.67 23.60 11.62
C SER A 198 2.46 22.29 11.46
N ASN A 199 3.08 21.80 12.54
CA ASN A 199 3.79 20.51 12.62
C ASN A 199 2.88 19.27 12.55
N ALA A 200 1.63 19.42 12.12
CA ALA A 200 0.66 18.35 12.04
C ALA A 200 0.89 17.50 10.78
N MET A 201 0.78 16.17 10.92
CA MET A 201 0.80 15.29 9.77
C MET A 201 -0.41 15.56 8.86
N PRO A 202 -0.25 15.50 7.52
CA PRO A 202 -1.38 15.59 6.61
C PRO A 202 -2.41 14.51 6.90
N ALA A 203 -3.68 14.82 6.68
CA ALA A 203 -4.79 13.95 7.07
C ALA A 203 -4.65 12.53 6.50
N LEU A 204 -4.26 12.40 5.22
CA LEU A 204 -4.08 11.09 4.57
C LEU A 204 -2.97 10.23 5.18
N HIS A 205 -1.94 10.85 5.77
CA HIS A 205 -0.78 10.19 6.38
C HIS A 205 -0.87 10.07 7.90
N ALA A 206 -1.88 10.71 8.51
CA ALA A 206 -2.10 10.69 9.96
C ALA A 206 -2.88 9.45 10.44
N VAL A 207 -3.24 8.55 9.53
CA VAL A 207 -4.06 7.36 9.78
C VAL A 207 -3.44 6.13 9.13
N LYS A 208 -3.79 4.96 9.66
CA LYS A 208 -3.58 3.69 9.00
C LYS A 208 -4.86 3.28 8.28
N TRP A 209 -4.79 3.09 6.97
CA TRP A 209 -5.94 2.66 6.18
C TRP A 209 -6.15 1.15 6.29
N GLN A 210 -7.41 0.68 6.26
CA GLN A 210 -7.64 -0.76 6.13
C GLN A 210 -7.13 -1.24 4.77
N ARG A 211 -7.44 -0.52 3.70
CA ARG A 211 -7.01 -0.85 2.34
C ARG A 211 -6.59 0.38 1.56
N ILE A 212 -5.52 0.24 0.77
CA ILE A 212 -5.14 1.21 -0.26
C ILE A 212 -5.22 0.53 -1.62
N VAL A 213 -5.91 1.17 -2.57
CA VAL A 213 -6.02 0.75 -3.96
C VAL A 213 -5.36 1.81 -4.84
N LEU A 214 -4.33 1.42 -5.58
CA LEU A 214 -3.72 2.27 -6.60
C LEU A 214 -4.32 1.93 -7.96
N ASP A 215 -5.05 2.87 -8.53
CA ASP A 215 -5.49 2.76 -9.92
C ASP A 215 -4.41 3.32 -10.85
N GLU A 216 -4.23 2.67 -12.01
CA GLU A 216 -3.13 2.94 -12.95
C GLU A 216 -1.75 2.98 -12.24
N ALA A 217 -1.38 1.89 -11.56
CA ALA A 217 -0.19 1.85 -10.69
C ALA A 217 1.15 2.20 -11.39
N ARG A 218 1.18 2.29 -12.73
CA ARG A 218 2.29 2.88 -13.50
C ARG A 218 2.67 4.30 -13.08
N TYR A 219 1.78 5.04 -12.39
CA TYR A 219 2.10 6.38 -11.85
C TYR A 219 3.21 6.37 -10.78
N ILE A 220 3.48 5.23 -10.14
CA ILE A 220 4.55 5.09 -9.13
C ILE A 220 5.81 4.40 -9.64
N LYS A 221 6.04 4.36 -10.97
CA LYS A 221 7.14 3.62 -11.61
C LYS A 221 8.57 4.05 -11.22
N ASP A 222 8.75 5.28 -10.74
CA ASP A 222 10.04 5.80 -10.30
C ASP A 222 10.06 6.01 -8.79
N LYS A 223 10.91 5.26 -8.08
CA LYS A 223 11.12 5.37 -6.62
C LYS A 223 11.66 6.73 -6.17
N ARG A 224 12.27 7.51 -7.08
CA ARG A 224 12.80 8.85 -6.77
C ARG A 224 11.74 9.94 -6.90
N SER A 225 10.61 9.66 -7.55
CA SER A 225 9.51 10.59 -7.65
C SER A 225 8.93 10.91 -6.27
N LYS A 226 8.60 12.18 -6.05
CA LYS A 226 7.93 12.64 -4.83
C LYS A 226 6.56 11.99 -4.68
N THR A 227 5.85 11.77 -5.77
CA THR A 227 4.57 11.06 -5.79
C THR A 227 4.73 9.65 -5.21
N THR A 228 5.70 8.88 -5.71
CA THR A 228 5.98 7.52 -5.22
C THR A 228 6.38 7.51 -3.76
N GLN A 229 7.21 8.47 -3.33
CA GLN A 229 7.63 8.61 -1.93
C GLN A 229 6.46 8.94 -1.01
N ALA A 230 5.54 9.81 -1.46
CA ALA A 230 4.33 10.15 -0.73
C ALA A 230 3.39 8.96 -0.60
N VAL A 231 3.23 8.16 -1.66
CA VAL A 231 2.45 6.92 -1.64
C VAL A 231 3.08 5.86 -0.74
N PHE A 232 4.40 5.69 -0.78
CA PHE A 232 5.11 4.75 0.10
C PHE A 232 5.03 5.12 1.59
N ALA A 233 4.79 6.39 1.91
CA ALA A 233 4.60 6.86 3.27
C ALA A 233 3.21 6.58 3.83
N LEU A 234 2.25 6.13 3.00
CA LEU A 234 0.93 5.73 3.47
C LEU A 234 0.98 4.35 4.14
N GLU A 235 0.37 4.26 5.32
CA GLU A 235 0.23 3.02 6.06
C GLU A 235 -1.11 2.36 5.76
N SER A 236 -1.09 1.04 5.55
CA SER A 236 -2.32 0.27 5.44
C SER A 236 -2.17 -1.20 5.83
N THR A 237 -3.30 -1.86 6.08
CA THR A 237 -3.36 -3.31 6.30
C THR A 237 -3.32 -4.07 4.98
N TYR A 238 -4.08 -3.65 3.97
CA TYR A 238 -4.16 -4.25 2.65
C TYR A 238 -3.72 -3.28 1.55
N LYS A 239 -3.07 -3.80 0.49
CA LYS A 239 -2.57 -3.01 -0.63
C LYS A 239 -2.84 -3.67 -1.97
N TRP A 240 -3.53 -2.96 -2.85
CA TRP A 240 -3.84 -3.41 -4.20
C TRP A 240 -3.31 -2.43 -5.23
N ALA A 241 -2.74 -2.96 -6.31
CA ALA A 241 -2.31 -2.19 -7.46
C ALA A 241 -3.07 -2.66 -8.70
N LEU A 242 -3.85 -1.77 -9.31
CA LEU A 242 -4.58 -2.03 -10.54
C LEU A 242 -3.76 -1.45 -11.70
N SER A 243 -3.37 -2.28 -12.67
CA SER A 243 -2.66 -1.79 -13.86
C SER A 243 -2.80 -2.74 -15.04
N GLY A 244 -3.39 -2.31 -16.15
CA GLY A 244 -3.47 -3.12 -17.37
C GLY A 244 -2.14 -3.23 -18.11
N THR A 245 -1.13 -2.45 -17.71
CA THR A 245 0.26 -2.58 -18.16
C THR A 245 1.17 -2.49 -16.95
N PRO A 246 1.27 -3.54 -16.12
CA PRO A 246 2.05 -3.49 -14.87
C PRO A 246 3.55 -3.30 -15.13
N PHE A 247 4.02 -3.62 -16.33
CA PHE A 247 5.42 -3.50 -16.75
C PHE A 247 5.48 -2.95 -18.18
N GLN A 248 6.12 -1.80 -18.39
CA GLN A 248 6.28 -1.24 -19.73
C GLN A 248 7.72 -1.35 -20.21
N ASN A 249 8.71 -0.95 -19.39
CA ASN A 249 10.03 -0.67 -19.95
C ASN A 249 11.24 -1.17 -19.14
N ARG A 250 11.17 -1.31 -17.80
CA ARG A 250 12.36 -1.59 -16.99
C ARG A 250 12.07 -2.44 -15.74
N PRO A 251 12.96 -3.37 -15.36
CA PRO A 251 12.87 -4.11 -14.09
C PRO A 251 12.68 -3.21 -12.85
N ARG A 252 13.14 -1.96 -12.91
CA ARG A 252 12.95 -0.98 -11.82
C ARG A 252 11.49 -0.62 -11.55
N GLU A 253 10.59 -0.73 -12.53
CA GLU A 253 9.15 -0.47 -12.39
C GLU A 253 8.47 -1.58 -11.55
N LEU A 254 8.93 -2.81 -11.68
CA LEU A 254 8.46 -3.93 -10.86
C LEU A 254 8.90 -3.78 -9.40
N TYR A 255 10.11 -3.27 -9.16
CA TYR A 255 10.58 -2.98 -7.80
C TYR A 255 9.65 -2.02 -7.05
N THR A 256 9.15 -0.97 -7.70
CA THR A 256 8.26 0.00 -7.05
C THR A 256 6.94 -0.62 -6.62
N LEU A 257 6.38 -1.54 -7.42
CA LEU A 257 5.18 -2.28 -7.06
C LEU A 257 5.43 -3.27 -5.92
N ILE A 258 6.51 -4.06 -5.99
CA ILE A 258 6.93 -4.96 -4.92
C ILE A 258 7.13 -4.19 -3.61
N ARG A 259 7.75 -3.02 -3.70
CA ARG A 259 8.01 -2.15 -2.55
C ARG A 259 6.72 -1.56 -1.97
N PHE A 260 5.77 -1.17 -2.83
CA PHE A 260 4.44 -0.71 -2.41
C PHE A 260 3.69 -1.81 -1.66
N LEU A 261 3.62 -3.01 -2.25
CA LEU A 261 2.94 -4.19 -1.71
C LEU A 261 3.64 -4.81 -0.50
N GLN A 262 4.87 -4.37 -0.19
CA GLN A 262 5.66 -4.85 0.94
C GLN A 262 5.89 -6.37 0.94
N ILE A 263 6.08 -6.96 -0.25
CA ILE A 263 6.31 -8.40 -0.42
C ILE A 263 7.65 -8.77 0.24
N ASN A 264 7.61 -9.68 1.22
CA ASN A 264 8.78 -10.21 1.90
C ASN A 264 9.41 -11.34 1.05
N PRO A 265 10.73 -11.41 0.85
CA PRO A 265 11.78 -10.49 1.32
C PRO A 265 12.12 -9.34 0.36
N TYR A 266 11.58 -9.34 -0.85
CA TYR A 266 12.09 -8.47 -1.93
C TYR A 266 11.91 -6.96 -1.71
N SER A 267 10.94 -6.56 -0.89
CA SER A 267 10.69 -5.14 -0.56
C SER A 267 11.59 -4.58 0.54
N TYR A 268 12.28 -5.42 1.32
CA TYR A 268 13.04 -5.03 2.50
C TYR A 268 14.55 -5.03 2.24
N TYR A 269 15.24 -4.21 3.02
CA TYR A 269 16.68 -4.27 3.22
C TYR A 269 16.96 -5.03 4.52
N PHE A 270 17.83 -6.02 4.48
CA PHE A 270 18.18 -6.86 5.62
C PHE A 270 19.61 -6.59 6.08
N CYS A 271 19.81 -6.50 7.39
CA CYS A 271 21.14 -6.36 7.98
C CYS A 271 21.92 -7.69 7.90
N LYS A 272 23.23 -7.62 7.62
CA LYS A 272 24.12 -8.79 7.67
C LYS A 272 24.47 -9.23 9.10
N HIS A 273 24.31 -8.33 10.07
CA HIS A 273 24.78 -8.54 11.45
C HIS A 273 23.65 -8.87 12.44
N CYS A 274 22.39 -8.69 12.05
CA CYS A 274 21.24 -8.96 12.92
C CYS A 274 19.96 -9.19 12.10
N ASN A 275 18.86 -9.54 12.76
CA ASN A 275 17.55 -9.80 12.13
C ASN A 275 16.78 -8.52 11.73
N CYS A 276 17.46 -7.39 11.64
CA CYS A 276 16.86 -6.12 11.25
C CYS A 276 16.40 -6.16 9.78
N ARG A 277 15.17 -5.67 9.53
CA ARG A 277 14.63 -5.44 8.20
C ARG A 277 14.02 -4.04 8.11
N VAL A 278 14.45 -3.25 7.14
CA VAL A 278 13.94 -1.90 6.92
C VAL A 278 13.42 -1.73 5.52
N LEU A 279 12.32 -0.99 5.41
CA LEU A 279 11.69 -0.68 4.15
C LEU A 279 12.38 0.49 3.42
N GLN A 280 13.23 1.28 4.11
CA GLN A 280 13.85 2.43 3.47
C GLN A 280 15.32 2.63 3.75
N HIS A 281 15.99 3.00 2.67
CA HIS A 281 17.37 3.45 2.59
C HIS A 281 17.38 4.97 2.72
N ARG A 282 17.73 5.53 3.88
CA ARG A 282 17.78 7.00 4.05
C ARG A 282 19.03 7.54 4.73
N TYR A 283 19.75 6.72 5.51
CA TYR A 283 20.83 7.18 6.37
C TYR A 283 22.08 6.31 6.25
N GLU A 284 23.19 6.82 6.77
CA GLU A 284 24.42 6.04 6.97
C GLU A 284 24.18 4.92 7.99
N LEU A 285 23.38 5.15 9.03
CA LEU A 285 23.03 4.17 10.06
C LEU A 285 21.54 3.79 10.01
N CYS A 286 21.23 2.51 10.22
CA CYS A 286 19.86 2.00 10.24
C CYS A 286 19.09 2.49 11.48
N SER A 287 17.84 2.92 11.30
CA SER A 287 16.97 3.36 12.40
C SER A 287 16.65 2.25 13.40
N ASP A 288 16.64 1.00 12.95
CA ASP A 288 16.11 -0.12 13.73
C ASP A 288 17.23 -0.92 14.43
N CYS A 289 18.46 -0.87 13.92
CA CYS A 289 19.60 -1.60 14.52
C CYS A 289 20.89 -0.80 14.66
N SER A 290 20.89 0.48 14.26
CA SER A 290 22.05 1.39 14.35
C SER A 290 23.32 0.93 13.61
N HIS A 291 23.29 -0.17 12.86
CA HIS A 291 24.39 -0.61 11.99
C HIS A 291 24.46 0.22 10.70
N ASP A 292 25.63 0.24 10.05
CA ASP A 292 25.81 0.91 8.76
C ASP A 292 24.89 0.30 7.70
N PHE A 293 24.29 1.16 6.89
CA PHE A 293 23.43 0.73 5.80
C PHE A 293 24.18 -0.05 4.70
N ARG A 294 25.50 0.13 4.55
CA ARG A 294 26.34 -0.71 3.68
C ARG A 294 26.32 -2.19 4.08
N ASP A 295 26.01 -2.45 5.35
CA ASP A 295 25.79 -3.80 5.87
C ASP A 295 24.36 -4.28 5.69
N HIS A 296 23.51 -3.47 5.06
CA HIS A 296 22.16 -3.85 4.66
C HIS A 296 22.10 -4.18 3.17
N PHE A 297 21.57 -5.35 2.84
CA PHE A 297 21.41 -5.80 1.47
C PHE A 297 19.94 -5.92 1.10
N ASN A 298 19.64 -5.79 -0.19
CA ASN A 298 18.30 -6.01 -0.71
C ASN A 298 18.36 -7.09 -1.79
N TRP A 299 17.52 -8.10 -1.64
CA TRP A 299 17.45 -9.25 -2.54
C TRP A 299 17.18 -8.87 -3.99
N TRP A 300 16.37 -7.83 -4.23
CA TRP A 300 16.11 -7.32 -5.57
C TRP A 300 17.38 -6.84 -6.28
N LYS A 301 18.24 -6.11 -5.57
CA LYS A 301 19.50 -5.61 -6.14
C LYS A 301 20.44 -6.75 -6.50
N LYS A 302 20.51 -7.78 -5.64
CA LYS A 302 21.36 -8.97 -5.85
C LYS A 302 20.95 -9.76 -7.10
N VAL A 303 19.66 -9.90 -7.35
CA VAL A 303 19.13 -10.59 -8.55
C VAL A 303 19.38 -9.75 -9.81
N SER A 304 19.16 -8.44 -9.76
CA SER A 304 19.33 -7.57 -10.94
C SER A 304 20.78 -7.47 -11.45
N SER A 305 21.79 -7.71 -10.60
CA SER A 305 23.21 -7.69 -10.98
C SER A 305 23.70 -9.00 -11.61
N THR A 306 22.93 -10.08 -11.53
CA THR A 306 23.29 -11.38 -12.11
C THR A 306 22.70 -11.57 -13.51
N VAL A 307 21.76 -10.70 -13.91
CA VAL A 307 21.04 -10.74 -15.20
C VAL A 307 21.54 -9.66 -16.17
N SER A 308 22.69 -9.05 -15.88
CA SER A 308 23.38 -8.05 -16.72
C SER A 308 24.78 -8.53 -17.03
#